data_AF-W4PBH2-F1
#
_entry.id   AF-W4PBH2-F1
#
_cell.length_a   1.000
_cell.length_b   1.000
_cell.length_c   1.000
_cell.angle_alpha   90.00
_cell.angle_beta   90.00
_cell.angle_gamma   90.00
#
_symmetry.space_group_name_H-M   'P 1'
#
loop_
_entity.id
_entity.type
_entity.pdbx_description
1 polymer ?
#
loop_
_entity_poly.entity_id
_entity_poly.type
_entity_poly.pdbx_seq_one_letter_code
_entity_poly.pdbx_strand_id
1 'polypeptide(L)' 'MKNAILGIWNFYLEGFRSMTLGRTLWLIILIKLFVMFFILKIFFFPNFLSSQPTDAAKGNYVGNELIERAFPVENANF' A
#
# COMPACT_ATOMS: atom_id res chain seq x y z
N MET A 1 -25.02 29.51 -10.36
CA MET A 1 -24.06 28.75 -9.51
C MET A 1 -22.83 28.23 -10.27
N LYS A 2 -22.94 27.80 -11.54
CA LYS A 2 -21.80 27.28 -12.34
C LYS A 2 -20.62 28.26 -12.47
N ASN A 3 -20.91 29.56 -12.54
CA ASN A 3 -19.89 30.59 -12.75
C ASN A 3 -19.03 30.88 -11.51
N ALA A 4 -19.56 30.67 -10.31
CA ALA A 4 -18.80 30.86 -9.07
C ALA A 4 -17.74 29.76 -8.90
N ILE A 5 -18.09 28.52 -9.24
CA ILE A 5 -17.16 27.37 -9.21
C ILE A 5 -16.03 27.58 -10.23
N LEU A 6 -16.36 28.08 -11.43
CA LEU A 6 -15.36 28.43 -12.44
C LEU A 6 -14.43 29.58 -11.99
N GLY A 7 -14.97 30.58 -11.28
CA GLY A 7 -14.19 31.66 -10.70
C GLY A 7 -13.22 31.18 -9.62
N ILE A 8 -13.68 30.31 -8.70
CA ILE A 8 -12.83 29.67 -7.68
C ILE A 8 -11.75 28.80 -8.34
N TRP A 9 -12.10 28.05 -9.37
CA TRP A 9 -11.18 27.18 -10.11
C TRP A 9 -10.08 27.99 -10.80
N ASN A 10 -10.45 29.08 -11.49
CA ASN A 10 -9.47 29.98 -12.11
C ASN A 10 -8.60 30.67 -11.07
N PHE A 11 -9.17 31.17 -9.97
CA PHE A 11 -8.38 31.79 -8.90
C PHE A 11 -7.38 30.81 -8.27
N TYR A 12 -7.78 29.54 -8.05
CA TYR A 12 -6.89 28.51 -7.54
C TYR A 12 -5.77 28.19 -8.54
N LEU A 13 -6.10 27.96 -9.81
CA LEU A 13 -5.12 27.70 -10.88
C LEU A 13 -4.18 28.90 -11.10
N GLU A 14 -4.72 30.11 -11.05
CA GLU A 14 -3.99 31.35 -11.33
C GLU A 14 -3.11 31.77 -10.15
N GLY A 15 -3.59 31.61 -8.91
CA GLY A 15 -2.77 31.75 -7.69
C GLY A 15 -1.68 30.69 -7.61
N PHE A 16 -2.00 29.44 -7.98
CA PHE A 16 -1.04 28.35 -8.05
C PHE A 16 0.03 28.55 -9.13
N ARG A 17 -0.34 29.08 -10.30
CA ARG A 17 0.55 29.29 -11.45
C ARG A 17 1.40 30.57 -11.34
N SER A 18 0.84 31.64 -10.76
CA SER A 18 1.50 32.94 -10.61
C SER A 18 2.58 32.95 -9.52
N MET A 19 2.57 31.97 -8.60
CA MET A 19 3.56 31.85 -7.54
C MET A 19 4.65 30.82 -7.89
N THR A 20 5.89 31.28 -8.01
CA THR A 20 7.08 30.41 -8.09
C THR A 20 7.20 29.53 -6.84
N LEU A 21 6.86 30.07 -5.67
CA LEU A 21 6.82 29.33 -4.41
C LEU A 21 5.79 28.20 -4.41
N GLY A 22 4.59 28.44 -4.96
CA GLY A 22 3.52 27.44 -5.05
C GLY A 22 3.93 26.27 -5.97
N ARG A 23 4.54 26.58 -7.12
CA ARG A 23 5.07 25.57 -8.04
C ARG A 23 6.19 24.75 -7.40
N THR A 24 7.11 25.40 -6.69
CA THR A 24 8.20 24.70 -5.96
C THR A 24 7.65 23.81 -4.86
N LEU A 25 6.70 24.31 -4.04
CA LEU A 25 6.07 23.52 -2.98
C LEU A 25 5.32 22.30 -3.54
N TRP A 26 4.56 22.48 -4.61
CA TRP A 26 3.84 21.38 -5.24
C TRP A 26 4.78 20.35 -5.87
N LEU A 27 5.86 20.81 -6.50
CA LEU A 27 6.91 19.94 -7.00
C LEU A 27 7.58 19.16 -5.85
N ILE A 28 7.84 19.80 -4.72
CA ILE A 28 8.35 19.13 -3.50
C ILE A 28 7.35 18.08 -3.01
N ILE A 29 6.05 18.41 -2.94
CA ILE A 29 5.01 17.46 -2.53
C ILE A 29 4.95 16.27 -3.50
N LEU A 30 4.97 16.52 -4.81
CA LEU A 30 4.95 15.49 -5.85
C LEU A 30 6.18 14.59 -5.75
N ILE A 31 7.38 15.16 -5.61
CA ILE A 31 8.62 14.42 -5.43
C ILE A 31 8.56 13.62 -4.13
N LYS A 32 8.12 14.22 -3.02
CA LYS A 32 8.00 13.54 -1.73
C LYS A 32 7.03 12.38 -1.81
N LEU A 33 5.87 12.55 -2.45
CA LEU A 33 4.92 11.46 -2.68
C LEU A 33 5.52 10.37 -3.57
N PHE A 34 6.24 10.72 -4.63
CA PHE A 34 6.90 9.75 -5.51
C PHE A 34 7.99 8.96 -4.76
N VAL A 35 8.87 9.65 -4.05
CA VAL A 35 9.98 9.06 -3.27
C VAL A 35 9.43 8.22 -2.11
N MET A 36 8.45 8.73 -1.36
CA MET A 36 7.80 7.95 -0.29
C MET A 36 7.07 6.75 -0.85
N PHE A 37 6.37 6.88 -1.98
CA PHE A 37 5.72 5.74 -2.63
C PHE A 37 6.74 4.71 -3.10
N PHE A 38 7.86 5.13 -3.68
CA PHE A 38 8.88 4.21 -4.19
C PHE A 38 9.63 3.51 -3.06
N ILE A 39 10.00 4.22 -1.99
CA ILE A 39 10.67 3.65 -0.81
C ILE A 39 9.71 2.74 -0.06
N LEU A 40 8.48 3.17 0.24
CA LEU A 40 7.48 2.28 0.84
C LEU A 40 7.20 1.09 -0.08
N LYS A 41 7.11 1.28 -1.40
CA LYS A 41 6.88 0.16 -2.33
C LYS A 41 8.06 -0.81 -2.36
N ILE A 42 9.30 -0.32 -2.38
CA ILE A 42 10.50 -1.16 -2.39
C ILE A 42 10.87 -1.71 -1.02
N PHE A 43 10.43 -1.11 0.08
CA PHE A 43 10.68 -1.58 1.46
C PHE A 43 9.55 -2.45 2.01
N PHE A 44 8.31 -2.18 1.61
CA PHE A 44 7.11 -2.92 2.01
C PHE A 44 6.83 -4.12 1.07
N PHE A 45 7.18 -4.03 -0.23
CA PHE A 45 7.08 -5.16 -1.17
C PHE A 45 8.37 -5.95 -1.52
N PRO A 46 9.58 -5.71 -0.96
CA PRO A 46 10.75 -6.55 -1.24
C PRO A 46 10.67 -7.86 -0.44
N ASN A 47 10.08 -7.83 0.76
CA ASN A 47 9.88 -9.00 1.62
C ASN A 47 8.65 -9.80 1.20
N PHE A 48 7.73 -9.21 0.42
CA PHE A 48 6.62 -9.94 -0.20
C PHE A 48 7.03 -10.77 -1.41
N LEU A 49 8.12 -10.40 -2.11
CA LEU A 49 8.55 -11.07 -3.35
C LEU A 49 9.93 -11.74 -3.27
N SER A 50 10.85 -11.26 -2.43
CA SER A 50 12.23 -11.80 -2.34
C SER A 50 12.52 -12.59 -1.06
N SER A 51 11.67 -12.51 -0.04
CA SER A 51 11.91 -13.21 1.23
C SER A 51 10.96 -14.38 1.43
N GLN A 52 10.89 -15.27 0.45
CA GLN A 52 10.59 -16.68 0.70
C GLN A 52 11.27 -17.62 -0.31
N PRO A 53 12.41 -18.18 0.08
CA PRO A 53 12.67 -19.59 -0.11
C PRO A 53 12.00 -20.46 0.98
N THR A 54 11.28 -19.89 1.97
CA THR A 54 10.84 -20.69 3.14
C THR A 54 9.72 -20.16 4.09
N ASP A 55 8.65 -19.42 3.68
CA ASP A 55 7.37 -19.45 4.46
C ASP A 55 6.37 -20.51 3.95
N ALA A 56 6.77 -21.37 3.02
CA ALA A 56 6.11 -22.67 2.85
C ALA A 56 6.14 -23.49 4.15
N ALA A 57 7.00 -23.16 5.13
CA ALA A 57 7.08 -23.85 6.40
C ALA A 57 6.05 -23.38 7.44
N LYS A 58 5.49 -22.16 7.34
CA LYS A 58 4.48 -21.67 8.31
C LYS A 58 3.05 -21.84 7.84
N GLY A 59 2.78 -21.72 6.54
CA GLY A 59 1.46 -22.02 5.97
C GLY A 59 1.06 -23.50 6.12
N ASN A 60 2.02 -24.41 5.92
CA ASN A 60 1.79 -25.85 6.07
C ASN A 60 1.60 -26.29 7.54
N TYR A 61 2.21 -25.58 8.51
CA TYR A 61 2.06 -25.92 9.93
C TYR A 61 0.65 -25.63 10.45
N VAL A 62 0.06 -24.49 10.07
CA VAL A 62 -1.31 -24.12 10.48
C VAL A 62 -2.36 -24.91 9.70
N GLY A 63 -2.08 -25.27 8.44
CA GLY A 63 -2.95 -26.16 7.65
C GLY A 63 -3.04 -27.58 8.23
N ASN A 64 -1.91 -28.15 8.66
CA ASN A 64 -1.88 -29.51 9.22
C ASN A 64 -2.58 -29.61 10.58
N GLU A 65 -2.44 -28.62 11.46
CA GLU A 65 -3.13 -28.61 12.76
C GLU A 65 -4.67 -28.51 12.62
N LEU A 66 -5.15 -27.83 11.58
CA LEU A 66 -6.59 -27.73 11.31
C LEU A 66 -7.14 -29.01 10.66
N ILE A 67 -6.35 -29.72 9.84
CA ILE A 67 -6.72 -31.04 9.30
C ILE A 67 -6.74 -32.08 10.44
N GLU A 68 -5.77 -32.05 11.35
CA GLU A 68 -5.66 -32.98 12.48
C GLU A 68 -6.81 -32.80 13.50
N ARG A 69 -7.31 -31.58 13.72
CA ARG A 69 -8.50 -31.33 14.57
C ARG A 69 -9.83 -31.53 13.84
N ALA A 70 -9.88 -31.36 12.52
CA ALA A 70 -11.12 -31.53 11.76
C ALA A 70 -11.48 -33.02 11.54
N PHE A 71 -10.50 -33.92 11.61
CA PHE A 71 -10.72 -35.36 11.58
C PHE A 71 -10.31 -35.99 12.92
N PRO A 72 -11.23 -36.09 13.91
CA PRO A 72 -11.01 -37.00 15.03
C PRO A 72 -10.99 -38.41 14.44
N VAL A 73 -9.82 -39.05 14.40
CA VAL A 73 -9.70 -40.49 14.15
C VAL A 73 -10.30 -41.20 15.37
N GLU A 74 -11.61 -41.40 15.32
CA GLU A 74 -12.35 -42.33 16.18
C GLU A 74 -12.01 -43.76 15.72
N ASN A 75 -10.82 -44.24 16.08
CA ASN A 75 -10.42 -45.66 16.11
C ASN A 75 -8.91 -45.83 16.29
N ALA A 76 -8.44 -45.82 17.54
CA ALA A 76 -7.23 -46.56 17.90
C ALA A 76 -7.54 -47.42 19.14
N ASN A 77 -7.88 -48.66 18.81
CA ASN A 77 -8.06 -49.82 19.68
C ASN A 77 -6.99 -49.92 20.79
N PHE A 78 -7.45 -50.07 22.03
CA PHE A 78 -6.82 -50.90 23.06
C PHE A 78 -7.79 -52.02 23.43
#